data_AF-A0A078HMZ9-F1
#
_entry.id   AF-A0A078HMZ9-F1
#
_cell.length_a   1.000
_cell.length_b   1.000
_cell.length_c   1.000
_cell.angle_alpha   90.00
_cell.angle_beta   90.00
_cell.angle_gamma   90.00
#
_symmetry.space_group_name_H-M   'P 1'
#
loop_
_entity.id
_entity.type
_entity.pdbx_description
1 polymer ?
#
loop_
_entity_poly.entity_id
_entity_poly.type
_entity_poly.pdbx_seq_one_letter_code
_entity_poly.pdbx_strand_id
1 'polypeptide(L)'
;MLSCPYAGVLLTEINHRIRDLVPPFSNWSHLMQWASSSTSLTPYILRMMVVQALTYTIWQQRNNMLHNQTPLPPLVAFNEINRHIIDSIYAARKRRKFSSLMTLWLI
;
A
#
# COMPACT_ATOMS: atom_id res chain seq x y z
N MET A 1 13.65 7.02 -1.12
CA MET A 1 12.22 7.00 -1.52
C MET A 1 11.33 6.37 -0.46
N LEU A 2 11.72 5.24 0.13
CA LEU A 2 10.87 4.52 1.10
C LEU A 2 10.81 5.15 2.50
N SER A 3 11.80 5.98 2.87
CA SER A 3 11.97 6.50 4.25
C SER A 3 11.83 8.02 4.38
N CYS A 4 11.11 8.68 3.46
CA CYS A 4 10.84 10.12 3.58
C CYS A 4 9.57 10.38 4.42
N PRO A 5 9.38 11.60 4.96
CA PRO A 5 8.19 11.95 5.75
C PRO A 5 6.88 11.65 5.02
N TYR A 6 6.84 11.89 3.71
CA TYR A 6 5.69 11.58 2.85
C TYR A 6 5.34 10.09 2.87
N ALA A 7 6.33 9.22 2.67
CA ALA A 7 6.14 7.76 2.74
C ALA A 7 5.79 7.30 4.15
N GLY A 8 6.33 7.95 5.19
CA GLY A 8 6.00 7.68 6.59
C GLY A 8 4.51 7.87 6.88
N VAL A 9 3.91 8.98 6.44
CA VAL A 9 2.47 9.22 6.61
C VAL A 9 1.65 8.15 5.88
N LEU A 10 2.00 7.80 4.63
CA LEU A 10 1.30 6.74 3.90
C LEU A 10 1.40 5.38 4.62
N LEU A 11 2.58 5.04 5.15
CA LEU A 11 2.79 3.81 5.90
C LEU A 11 1.98 3.79 7.21
N THR A 12 1.83 4.94 7.87
CA THR A 12 0.95 5.07 9.04
C THR A 12 -0.51 4.80 8.67
N GLU A 13 -1.01 5.39 7.59
CA GLU A 13 -2.40 5.13 7.14
C GLU A 13 -2.61 3.67 6.71
N ILE A 14 -1.62 3.06 6.05
CA ILE A 14 -1.65 1.64 5.71
C ILE A 14 -1.63 0.76 6.96
N ASN A 15 -0.82 1.11 7.97
CA ASN A 15 -0.76 0.41 9.26
C ASN A 15 -2.13 0.39 9.95
N HIS A 16 -2.92 1.46 9.83
CA HIS A 16 -4.28 1.48 10.38
C HIS A 16 -5.25 0.54 9.66
N ARG A 17 -4.93 0.10 8.43
CA ARG A 17 -5.77 -0.82 7.63
C ARG A 17 -5.35 -2.28 7.70
N ILE A 18 -4.09 -2.52 8.06
CA ILE A 18 -3.52 -3.87 8.09
C ILE A 18 -3.44 -4.30 9.55
N ARG A 19 -3.99 -5.48 9.87
CA ARG A 19 -3.97 -6.07 11.22
C ARG A 19 -2.61 -6.63 11.65
N ASP A 20 -1.54 -6.08 11.10
CA ASP A 20 -0.19 -6.58 11.23
C ASP A 20 0.78 -5.41 11.19
N LEU A 21 1.92 -5.55 11.85
CA LEU A 21 2.90 -4.48 11.91
C LEU A 21 3.53 -4.30 10.52
N VAL A 22 3.32 -3.14 9.91
CA VAL A 22 4.07 -2.72 8.72
C VAL A 22 5.34 -2.03 9.22
N PRO A 23 6.52 -2.65 9.07
CA PRO A 23 7.75 -2.06 9.53
C PRO A 23 8.10 -0.82 8.67
N PRO A 24 8.82 0.16 9.22
CA PRO A 24 9.39 1.22 8.40
C PRO A 24 10.39 0.61 7.41
N PHE A 25 10.19 0.86 6.12
CA PHE A 25 11.08 0.31 5.10
C PHE A 25 12.24 1.28 4.83
N SER A 26 13.45 0.87 5.19
CA SER A 26 14.69 1.58 4.87
C SER A 26 15.33 1.13 3.57
N ASN A 27 15.03 -0.09 3.12
CA ASN A 27 15.59 -0.69 1.92
C ASN A 27 14.57 -1.57 1.18
N TRP A 28 14.80 -1.75 -0.12
CA TRP A 28 13.92 -2.53 -1.00
C TRP A 28 13.91 -4.02 -0.66
N SER A 29 15.02 -4.57 -0.18
CA SER A 29 15.09 -5.99 0.18
C SER A 29 14.15 -6.32 1.33
N HIS A 30 14.10 -5.49 2.37
CA HIS A 30 13.20 -5.63 3.51
C HIS A 30 11.74 -5.44 3.11
N LEU A 31 11.46 -4.47 2.23
CA LEU A 31 10.13 -4.26 1.63
C LEU A 31 9.65 -5.53 0.91
N MET A 32 10.48 -6.10 0.03
CA MET A 32 10.13 -7.28 -0.75
C MET A 32 10.03 -8.55 0.11
N GLN A 33 10.88 -8.68 1.12
CA GLN A 33 10.81 -9.77 2.08
C GLN A 33 9.49 -9.72 2.87
N TRP A 34 9.10 -8.54 3.35
CA TRP A 34 7.82 -8.35 4.02
C TRP A 34 6.63 -8.63 3.09
N ALA A 35 6.67 -8.11 1.86
CA ALA A 35 5.63 -8.30 0.86
C ALA A 35 5.41 -9.77 0.46
N SER A 36 6.50 -10.54 0.41
CA SER A 36 6.47 -11.96 0.00
C SER A 36 6.14 -12.90 1.16
N SER A 37 6.23 -12.42 2.41
CA SER A 37 5.81 -13.18 3.58
C SER A 37 4.30 -13.13 3.78
N SER A 38 3.75 -14.08 4.53
CA SER A 38 2.33 -14.19 4.81
C SER A 38 2.11 -14.41 6.30
N THR A 39 1.08 -13.79 6.86
CA THR A 39 0.56 -14.12 8.19
C THR A 39 -0.87 -14.63 8.07
N SER A 40 -1.41 -15.18 9.16
CA SER A 40 -2.82 -15.59 9.24
C SER A 40 -3.77 -14.39 9.07
N LEU A 41 -3.33 -13.20 9.51
CA LEU A 41 -4.11 -11.96 9.48
C LEU A 41 -3.94 -11.20 8.16
N THR A 42 -2.74 -11.23 7.57
CA THR A 42 -2.44 -10.48 6.34
C THR A 42 -1.78 -11.41 5.32
N PRO A 43 -2.57 -11.98 4.38
CA PRO A 43 -2.06 -12.82 3.32
C PRO A 43 -1.05 -12.09 2.43
N TYR A 44 -0.06 -12.81 1.89
CA TYR A 44 0.99 -12.23 1.04
C TYR A 44 0.43 -11.40 -0.13
N ILE A 45 -0.73 -11.79 -0.69
CA ILE A 45 -1.37 -11.07 -1.80
C ILE A 45 -1.74 -9.65 -1.40
N LEU A 46 -2.33 -9.49 -0.21
CA LEU A 46 -2.70 -8.17 0.30
C LEU A 46 -1.46 -7.32 0.54
N ARG A 47 -0.42 -7.89 1.15
CA ARG A 47 0.86 -7.19 1.35
C ARG A 47 1.50 -6.76 0.04
N MET A 48 1.49 -7.63 -0.97
CA MET A 48 2.05 -7.31 -2.29
C MET A 48 1.26 -6.20 -2.99
N MET A 49 -0.08 -6.23 -2.92
CA MET A 49 -0.93 -5.14 -3.45
C MET A 49 -0.62 -3.80 -2.76
N VAL A 50 -0.45 -3.82 -1.45
CA VAL A 50 -0.08 -2.63 -0.66
C VAL A 50 1.29 -2.10 -1.07
N VAL A 51 2.30 -2.98 -1.20
CA VAL A 51 3.64 -2.58 -1.65
C VAL A 51 3.61 -2.00 -3.06
N GLN A 52 2.86 -2.61 -3.98
CA GLN A 52 2.71 -2.11 -5.34
C GLN A 52 2.06 -0.72 -5.36
N ALA A 53 0.92 -0.56 -4.69
CA ALA A 53 0.20 0.71 -4.62
C ALA A 53 1.06 1.80 -3.97
N LEU A 54 1.68 1.52 -2.81
CA LEU A 54 2.57 2.46 -2.11
C LEU A 54 3.74 2.90 -2.99
N THR A 55 4.43 1.94 -3.61
CA THR A 55 5.59 2.22 -4.47
C THR A 55 5.20 3.09 -5.66
N TYR A 56 4.09 2.74 -6.32
CA TYR A 56 3.57 3.48 -7.46
C TYR A 56 3.15 4.90 -7.06
N THR A 57 2.42 5.07 -5.96
CA THR A 57 2.01 6.39 -5.46
C THR A 57 3.19 7.28 -5.11
N ILE A 58 4.24 6.75 -4.47
CA ILE A 58 5.46 7.53 -4.15
C ILE A 58 6.17 7.95 -5.44
N TRP A 59 6.30 7.04 -6.41
CA TRP A 59 6.88 7.34 -7.71
C TRP A 59 6.07 8.41 -8.46
N GLN A 60 4.75 8.27 -8.49
CA GLN A 60 3.84 9.21 -9.12
C GLN A 60 3.95 10.59 -8.48
N GLN A 61 4.02 10.66 -7.14
CA GLN A 61 4.17 11.95 -6.48
C GLN A 61 5.51 12.62 -6.79
N ARG A 62 6.61 11.87 -6.76
CA ARG A 62 7.92 12.38 -7.13
C ARG A 62 7.91 12.97 -8.54
N ASN A 63 7.26 12.30 -9.48
CA ASN A 63 7.14 12.79 -10.86
C ASN A 63 6.24 14.02 -10.95
N ASN A 64 5.12 14.06 -10.22
CA ASN A 64 4.22 15.20 -10.20
C ASN A 64 4.92 16.46 -9.65
N MET A 65 5.73 16.30 -8.59
CA MET A 65 6.56 17.39 -8.07
C MET A 65 7.60 17.86 -9.10
N LEU A 66 8.23 16.93 -9.84
CA LEU A 66 9.27 17.26 -10.82
C LEU A 66 8.72 17.97 -12.07
N HIS A 67 7.55 17.55 -12.57
CA HIS A 67 7.00 18.06 -13.82
C HIS A 67 5.96 19.18 -13.64
N ASN A 68 5.14 19.10 -12.59
CA ASN A 68 4.00 20.01 -12.40
C ASN A 68 4.14 20.89 -11.15
N GLN A 69 5.21 20.71 -10.36
CA GLN A 69 5.48 21.47 -9.12
C GLN A 69 4.31 21.47 -8.13
N THR A 70 3.43 20.47 -8.21
CA THR A 70 2.19 20.40 -7.44
C THR A 70 2.24 19.19 -6.50
N PRO A 71 2.68 19.36 -5.25
CA PRO A 71 2.66 18.27 -4.29
C PRO A 71 1.22 17.96 -3.89
N LEU A 72 0.81 16.68 -3.97
CA LEU A 72 -0.45 16.27 -3.34
C LEU A 72 -0.21 15.98 -1.87
N PRO A 73 -1.16 16.34 -0.98
CA PRO A 73 -1.09 15.92 0.41
C PRO A 73 -1.06 14.38 0.53
N PRO A 74 -0.27 13.81 1.47
CA PRO A 74 -0.18 12.35 1.64
C PRO A 74 -1.53 11.67 1.86
N LEU A 75 -2.44 12.29 2.62
CA LEU A 75 -3.79 11.75 2.88
C LEU A 75 -4.64 11.65 1.60
N VAL A 76 -4.51 12.62 0.69
CA VAL A 76 -5.19 12.56 -0.61
C VAL A 76 -4.63 11.42 -1.45
N ALA A 77 -3.32 11.23 -1.45
CA ALA A 77 -2.70 10.13 -2.16
C ALA A 77 -3.00 8.76 -1.52
N PHE A 78 -3.19 8.71 -0.20
CA PHE A 78 -3.66 7.50 0.47
C PHE A 78 -5.08 7.10 0.01
N ASN A 79 -5.98 8.07 -0.25
CA ASN A 79 -7.29 7.75 -0.81
C ASN A 79 -7.19 7.02 -2.16
N GLU A 80 -6.21 7.39 -2.99
CA GLU A 80 -5.93 6.68 -4.24
C GLU A 80 -5.40 5.26 -4.00
N ILE A 81 -4.50 5.07 -3.01
CA ILE A 81 -4.04 3.73 -2.60
C ILE A 81 -5.24 2.88 -2.15
N ASN A 82 -6.06 3.42 -1.26
CA ASN A 82 -7.23 2.76 -0.71
C ASN A 82 -8.21 2.34 -1.81
N ARG A 83 -8.53 3.28 -2.71
CA ARG A 83 -9.38 3.02 -3.87
C ARG A 83 -8.78 1.94 -4.77
N HIS A 84 -7.50 2.03 -5.10
CA HIS A 84 -6.83 1.06 -5.97
C HIS A 84 -6.86 -0.37 -5.39
N ILE A 85 -6.66 -0.50 -4.07
CA ILE A 85 -6.74 -1.80 -3.39
C ILE A 85 -8.17 -2.34 -3.42
N ILE A 86 -9.17 -1.51 -3.07
CA ILE A 86 -10.59 -1.90 -3.10
C ILE A 86 -11.00 -2.33 -4.51
N ASP A 87 -10.70 -1.53 -5.53
CA ASP A 87 -11.06 -1.80 -6.93
C ASP A 87 -10.39 -3.08 -7.42
N SER A 88 -9.12 -3.30 -7.07
CA SER A 88 -8.38 -4.51 -7.45
C SER A 88 -8.94 -5.77 -6.78
N ILE A 89 -9.28 -5.70 -5.49
CA ILE A 89 -9.94 -6.82 -4.79
C ILE A 89 -11.31 -7.09 -5.40
N TYR A 90 -12.09 -6.04 -5.64
CA TYR A 90 -13.42 -6.14 -6.21
C TYR A 90 -13.41 -6.77 -7.60
N ALA A 91 -12.50 -6.34 -8.48
CA ALA A 91 -12.32 -6.89 -9.81
C ALA A 91 -11.97 -8.39 -9.77
N ALA A 92 -11.18 -8.81 -8.78
CA ALA A 92 -10.74 -10.18 -8.61
C ALA A 92 -11.62 -11.03 -7.66
N ARG A 93 -12.73 -10.48 -7.14
CA ARG A 93 -13.53 -11.08 -6.02
C ARG A 93 -13.99 -12.52 -6.23
N LYS A 94 -14.19 -12.94 -7.49
CA LYS A 94 -14.61 -14.32 -7.83
C LYS A 94 -13.48 -15.34 -7.69
N ARG A 95 -12.22 -14.90 -7.60
CA ARG A 95 -11.06 -15.78 -7.39
C ARG A 95 -10.99 -16.14 -5.91
N ARG A 96 -10.88 -17.44 -5.60
CA ARG A 96 -10.81 -17.95 -4.21
C ARG A 96 -9.76 -17.24 -3.34
N LYS A 97 -8.63 -16.83 -3.92
CA LYS A 97 -7.56 -16.12 -3.21
C LYS A 97 -7.92 -14.68 -2.78
N PHE A 98 -8.98 -14.10 -3.37
CA PHE A 98 -9.40 -12.70 -3.16
C PHE A 98 -10.70 -12.59 -2.36
N SER A 99 -11.42 -13.69 -2.13
CA SER A 99 -12.77 -13.67 -1.55
C SER A 99 -12.82 -13.11 -0.12
N SER A 100 -11.75 -13.28 0.67
CA SER A 100 -11.64 -12.75 2.03
C SER A 100 -10.89 -11.42 2.13
N LEU A 101 -10.23 -10.96 1.06
CA LEU A 101 -9.31 -9.81 1.15
C LEU A 101 -10.03 -8.49 1.41
N MET A 102 -11.26 -8.32 0.90
CA MET A 102 -12.04 -7.10 1.13
C MET A 102 -12.33 -6.90 2.61
N THR A 103 -12.76 -7.97 3.28
CA THR A 103 -13.01 -7.99 4.72
C THR A 103 -11.73 -7.71 5.50
N LEU A 104 -10.58 -8.22 5.06
CA LEU A 104 -9.30 -7.94 5.71
C LEU A 104 -8.81 -6.50 5.55
N TRP A 105 -9.27 -5.77 4.53
CA TRP A 105 -8.86 -4.39 4.24
C TRP A 105 -9.78 -3.31 4.82
N LEU A 106 -11.10 -3.56 4.90
CA LEU A 106 -12.08 -2.57 5.31
C LEU A 106 -12.27 -2.44 6.83
N ILE A 107 -11.69 -3.34 7.62
CA ILE A 107 -11.80 -3.33 9.10
C ILE A 107 -10.66 -2.53 9.69
#